data_AF-A0A939RHH6-F1
#
_entry.id   AF-A0A939RHH6-F1
#
_cell.length_a   1.000
_cell.length_b   1.000
_cell.length_c   1.000
_cell.angle_alpha   90.00
_cell.angle_beta   90.00
_cell.angle_gamma   90.00
#
_symmetry.space_group_name_H-M   'P 1'
#
loop_
_entity.id
_entity.type
_entity.pdbx_description
1 polymer ?
#
loop_
_entity_poly.entity_id
_entity_poly.type
_entity_poly.pdbx_seq_one_letter_code
_entity_poly.pdbx_strand_id
1 'polypeptide(L)'
;MSQTSKEDHYAGAALRHHSDAVYLHDDGRLPNADHHFGFAVECALKSLMLRYTRVSVAPIKPGGQPTSKPYIPQQGGKPKYIEHLPEAWSDAGDVIADAALLLNGRTGGALSAILAASTPFATWSVHDRYSDGSSVIEADVRARRAASELILGLHERALIDGVLT
;
A
#
# COMPACT_ATOMS: atom_id res chain seq x y z
N MET A 1 12.39 -10.50 22.95
CA MET A 1 11.81 -9.41 22.14
C MET A 1 10.67 -10.04 21.35
N SER A 2 9.45 -9.49 21.42
CA SER A 2 8.34 -9.97 20.59
C SER A 2 8.76 -9.82 19.13
N GLN A 3 8.62 -10.86 18.30
CA GLN A 3 8.85 -10.71 16.87
C GLN A 3 7.75 -9.80 16.31
N THR A 4 8.14 -8.62 15.83
CA THR A 4 7.28 -7.69 15.10
C THR A 4 6.72 -8.41 13.86
N SER A 5 5.41 -8.36 13.64
CA SER A 5 4.79 -9.05 12.52
C SER A 5 5.08 -8.33 11.20
N LYS A 6 4.76 -8.96 10.05
CA LYS A 6 5.00 -8.34 8.73
C LYS A 6 4.14 -7.09 8.53
N GLU A 7 2.89 -7.14 8.98
CA GLU A 7 1.97 -6.00 8.96
C GLU A 7 2.42 -4.86 9.88
N ASP A 8 3.08 -5.14 11.00
CA ASP A 8 3.71 -4.10 11.84
C ASP A 8 4.91 -3.46 11.13
N HIS A 9 5.74 -4.26 10.46
CA HIS A 9 6.84 -3.73 9.65
C HIS A 9 6.35 -2.83 8.51
N TYR A 10 5.28 -3.21 7.82
CA TYR A 10 4.67 -2.36 6.80
C TYR A 10 4.09 -1.08 7.40
N ALA A 11 3.42 -1.15 8.55
CA ALA A 11 2.91 0.05 9.22
C ALA A 11 4.04 1.04 9.58
N GLY A 12 5.13 0.56 10.18
CA GLY A 12 6.29 1.41 10.49
C GLY A 12 6.99 1.95 9.24
N ALA A 13 7.08 1.15 8.17
CA ALA A 13 7.65 1.59 6.90
C ALA A 13 6.80 2.68 6.24
N ALA A 14 5.46 2.59 6.32
CA ALA A 14 4.56 3.60 5.79
C ALA A 14 4.82 4.98 6.41
N LEU A 15 4.90 5.03 7.75
CA LEU A 15 5.18 6.26 8.49
C LEU A 15 6.55 6.83 8.16
N ARG A 16 7.60 5.99 8.17
CA ARG A 16 8.95 6.44 7.87
C ARG A 16 9.04 7.01 6.44
N HIS A 17 8.49 6.31 5.46
CA HIS A 17 8.50 6.78 4.06
C HIS A 17 7.71 8.06 3.88
N HIS A 18 6.56 8.23 4.55
CA HIS A 18 5.81 9.48 4.46
C HIS A 18 6.57 10.65 5.09
N SER A 19 7.17 10.43 6.27
CA SER A 19 8.00 11.45 6.91
C SER A 19 9.18 11.88 6.02
N ASP A 20 9.86 10.90 5.39
CA ASP A 20 10.94 11.16 4.44
C ASP A 20 10.40 11.95 3.22
N ALA A 21 9.23 11.57 2.70
CA ALA A 21 8.60 12.23 1.56
C ALA A 21 8.25 13.70 1.84
N VAL A 22 7.68 13.98 3.01
CA VAL A 22 7.34 15.36 3.43
C VAL A 22 8.60 16.21 3.53
N TYR A 23 9.65 15.71 4.20
CA TYR A 23 10.92 16.42 4.31
C TYR A 23 11.51 16.74 2.93
N LEU A 24 11.53 15.75 2.02
CA LEU A 24 12.07 15.92 0.67
C LEU A 24 11.21 16.86 -0.17
N HIS A 25 9.89 16.81 -0.04
CA HIS A 25 8.98 17.70 -0.74
C HIS A 25 9.22 19.15 -0.32
N ASP A 26 9.33 19.40 0.99
CA ASP A 26 9.51 20.73 1.54
C ASP A 26 10.90 21.32 1.20
N ASP A 27 11.90 20.46 0.97
CA ASP A 27 13.24 20.82 0.45
C ASP A 27 13.29 20.92 -1.10
N GLY A 28 12.16 20.73 -1.80
CA GLY A 28 12.07 20.82 -3.27
C GLY A 28 12.65 19.61 -4.03
N ARG A 29 12.98 18.51 -3.35
CA ARG A 29 13.49 17.26 -3.94
C ARG A 29 12.36 16.38 -4.47
N LEU A 30 11.58 16.94 -5.39
CA LEU A 30 10.29 16.41 -5.83
C LEU A 30 10.33 14.95 -6.33
N PRO A 31 11.30 14.50 -7.16
CA PRO A 31 11.32 13.11 -7.62
C PRO A 31 11.46 12.09 -6.48
N ASN A 32 12.29 12.39 -5.49
CA ASN A 32 12.47 11.50 -4.34
C ASN A 32 11.28 11.58 -3.39
N ALA A 33 10.70 12.76 -3.22
CA ALA A 33 9.48 12.92 -2.44
C ALA A 33 8.33 12.08 -3.02
N ASP A 34 8.11 12.20 -4.34
CA ASP A 34 7.09 11.45 -5.07
C ASP A 34 7.27 9.93 -4.93
N HIS A 35 8.51 9.46 -5.07
CA HIS A 35 8.85 8.07 -4.84
C HIS A 35 8.48 7.59 -3.42
N HIS A 36 8.81 8.39 -2.40
CA HIS A 36 8.53 8.04 -1.02
C HIS A 36 7.03 8.12 -0.66
N PHE A 37 6.27 9.06 -1.25
CA PHE A 37 4.81 9.08 -1.08
C PHE A 37 4.16 7.79 -1.61
N GLY A 38 4.58 7.29 -2.77
CA GLY A 38 4.06 6.04 -3.31
C GLY A 38 4.40 4.83 -2.43
N PHE A 39 5.66 4.74 -1.97
CA PHE A 39 6.06 3.69 -1.03
C PHE A 39 5.30 3.74 0.30
N ALA A 40 5.00 4.95 0.81
CA ALA A 40 4.24 5.10 2.04
C ALA A 40 2.82 4.53 1.90
N VAL A 41 2.11 4.88 0.82
CA VAL A 41 0.77 4.37 0.53
C VAL A 41 0.78 2.87 0.28
N GLU A 42 1.77 2.36 -0.46
CA GLU A 42 1.93 0.92 -0.67
C GLU A 42 2.08 0.15 0.63
N CYS A 43 2.94 0.63 1.53
CA CYS A 43 3.15 0.00 2.83
C CYS A 43 1.89 0.06 3.70
N ALA A 44 1.19 1.21 3.74
CA ALA A 44 -0.04 1.37 4.51
C ALA A 44 -1.11 0.36 4.07
N LEU A 45 -1.32 0.21 2.76
CA LEU A 45 -2.26 -0.77 2.23
C LEU A 45 -1.84 -2.21 2.49
N LYS A 46 -0.56 -2.56 2.33
CA LYS A 46 -0.08 -3.91 2.67
C LYS A 46 -0.33 -4.24 4.14
N SER A 47 -0.12 -3.28 5.04
CA SER A 47 -0.49 -3.41 6.45
C SER A 47 -2.00 -3.67 6.62
N LEU A 48 -2.87 -2.84 6.03
CA LEU A 48 -4.32 -3.01 6.15
C LEU A 48 -4.80 -4.34 5.59
N MET A 49 -4.29 -4.73 4.42
CA MET A 49 -4.64 -5.98 3.77
C MET A 49 -4.28 -7.19 4.63
N LEU A 50 -3.07 -7.23 5.18
CA LEU A 50 -2.63 -8.33 6.06
C LEU A 50 -3.42 -8.42 7.37
N ARG A 51 -3.94 -7.29 7.88
CA ARG A 51 -4.70 -7.25 9.15
C ARG A 51 -6.17 -7.59 8.99
N TYR A 52 -6.79 -7.07 7.93
CA TYR A 52 -8.25 -6.97 7.85
C TYR A 52 -8.85 -7.72 6.67
N THR A 53 -8.04 -8.43 5.87
CA THR A 53 -8.49 -9.21 4.72
C THR A 53 -7.96 -10.65 4.80
N ARG A 54 -8.14 -11.44 3.72
CA ARG A 54 -7.55 -12.78 3.61
C ARG A 54 -6.11 -12.79 3.07
N VAL A 55 -5.54 -11.62 2.76
CA VAL A 55 -4.14 -11.52 2.33
C VAL A 55 -3.23 -12.10 3.41
N SER A 56 -2.24 -12.88 3.00
CA SER A 56 -1.36 -13.61 3.90
C SER A 56 0.10 -13.54 3.48
N VAL A 57 0.97 -13.82 4.44
CA VAL A 57 2.41 -14.13 4.25
C VAL A 57 2.75 -15.52 4.79
N ALA A 58 1.75 -16.31 5.16
CA ALA A 58 1.96 -17.64 5.69
C ALA A 58 2.63 -18.56 4.66
N PRO A 59 3.25 -19.67 5.10
CA PRO A 59 3.72 -20.69 4.17
C PRO A 59 2.61 -21.21 3.27
N ILE A 60 2.86 -21.23 1.95
CA ILE A 60 1.89 -21.78 0.97
C ILE A 60 1.73 -23.29 1.14
N LYS A 61 2.81 -23.98 1.52
CA LYS A 61 2.82 -25.43 1.79
C LYS A 61 2.94 -25.67 3.30
N PRO A 62 2.29 -26.71 3.85
CA PRO A 62 2.48 -27.12 5.24
C PRO A 62 3.97 -27.31 5.57
N GLY A 63 4.43 -26.68 6.66
CA GLY A 63 5.83 -26.74 7.09
C GLY A 63 6.82 -25.90 6.27
N GLY A 64 6.36 -25.13 5.29
CA GLY A 64 7.21 -24.21 4.52
C GLY A 64 7.61 -22.96 5.31
N GLN A 65 8.39 -22.08 4.67
CA GLN A 65 8.73 -20.77 5.23
C GLN A 65 7.67 -19.72 4.86
N PRO A 66 7.43 -18.71 5.73
CA PRO A 66 6.64 -17.53 5.37
C PRO A 66 7.15 -16.87 4.10
N THR A 67 6.24 -16.36 3.28
CA THR A 67 6.61 -15.64 2.06
C THR A 67 7.15 -14.26 2.40
N SER A 68 8.06 -13.76 1.56
CA SER A 68 8.54 -12.37 1.66
C SER A 68 7.52 -11.37 1.13
N LYS A 69 6.60 -11.81 0.26
CA LYS A 69 5.59 -11.00 -0.40
C LYS A 69 4.19 -11.40 0.06
N PRO A 70 3.31 -10.44 0.38
CA PRO A 70 1.90 -10.71 0.63
C PRO A 70 1.24 -11.36 -0.59
N TYR A 71 0.27 -12.24 -0.36
CA TYR A 71 -0.50 -12.87 -1.43
C TYR A 71 -1.97 -13.06 -1.04
N ILE A 72 -2.83 -13.13 -2.05
CA ILE A 72 -4.23 -13.55 -1.91
C ILE A 72 -4.30 -15.08 -2.06
N PRO A 73 -4.79 -15.81 -1.04
CA PRO A 73 -5.04 -17.25 -1.15
C PRO A 73 -6.14 -17.53 -2.17
N GLN A 74 -5.93 -18.47 -3.09
CA GLN A 74 -6.94 -18.92 -4.05
C GLN A 74 -7.34 -20.38 -3.76
N GLN A 75 -8.64 -20.68 -3.77
CA GLN A 75 -9.11 -22.06 -3.65
C GLN A 75 -8.81 -22.83 -4.94
N GLY A 76 -8.01 -23.89 -4.86
CA GLY A 76 -7.68 -24.74 -6.02
C GLY A 76 -6.79 -24.10 -7.08
N GLY A 77 -6.21 -22.92 -6.80
CA GLY A 77 -5.38 -22.14 -7.73
C GLY A 77 -4.00 -21.78 -7.17
N LYS A 78 -3.18 -21.11 -7.98
CA LYS A 78 -1.89 -20.55 -7.53
C LYS A 78 -2.16 -19.27 -6.74
N PRO A 79 -1.43 -18.99 -5.63
CA PRO A 79 -1.58 -17.73 -4.91
C PRO A 79 -1.24 -16.55 -5.83
N LYS A 80 -1.99 -15.46 -5.67
CA LYS A 80 -1.77 -14.21 -6.40
C LYS A 80 -0.97 -13.26 -5.51
N TYR A 81 0.29 -13.03 -5.86
CA TYR A 81 1.17 -12.16 -5.08
C TYR A 81 0.82 -10.67 -5.30
N ILE A 82 1.00 -9.89 -4.24
CA ILE A 82 0.88 -8.44 -4.24
C ILE A 82 2.28 -7.85 -4.35
N GLU A 83 2.62 -7.35 -5.54
CA GLU A 83 3.91 -6.75 -5.87
C GLU A 83 3.92 -5.26 -5.49
N HIS A 84 4.03 -4.36 -6.48
CA HIS A 84 4.03 -2.91 -6.29
C HIS A 84 2.73 -2.27 -6.77
N LEU A 85 2.44 -1.09 -6.24
CA LEU A 85 1.22 -0.35 -6.55
C LEU A 85 1.60 0.86 -7.42
N PRO A 86 1.26 0.91 -8.73
CA PRO A 86 -0.08 0.66 -9.26
C PRO A 86 -0.19 -0.56 -10.16
N GLU A 87 0.86 -1.36 -10.33
CA GLU A 87 0.78 -2.59 -11.14
C GLU A 87 -0.24 -3.57 -10.55
N ALA A 88 -0.48 -3.51 -9.24
CA ALA A 88 -1.60 -4.16 -8.55
C ALA A 88 -2.86 -3.27 -8.36
N TRP A 89 -2.94 -2.07 -8.93
CA TRP A 89 -4.10 -1.17 -8.85
C TRP A 89 -4.79 -0.85 -10.18
N SER A 90 -4.10 -0.97 -11.33
CA SER A 90 -4.73 -0.61 -12.61
C SER A 90 -5.92 -1.53 -12.93
N ASP A 91 -6.88 -1.05 -13.73
CA ASP A 91 -8.08 -1.81 -14.15
C ASP A 91 -7.74 -3.16 -14.86
N ALA A 92 -6.47 -3.38 -15.24
CA ALA A 92 -5.96 -4.65 -15.76
C ALA A 92 -5.40 -5.59 -14.67
N GLY A 93 -5.09 -5.05 -13.49
CA GLY A 93 -4.61 -5.74 -12.29
C GLY A 93 -5.76 -5.97 -11.32
N ASP A 94 -6.44 -7.10 -11.44
CA ASP A 94 -7.59 -7.62 -10.66
C ASP A 94 -7.49 -7.58 -9.11
N VAL A 95 -6.49 -6.95 -8.48
CA VAL A 95 -6.31 -7.00 -7.02
C VAL A 95 -7.30 -6.11 -6.27
N ILE A 96 -7.79 -5.00 -6.82
CA ILE A 96 -8.85 -4.20 -6.19
C ILE A 96 -10.19 -4.93 -6.24
N ALA A 97 -10.55 -5.50 -7.39
CA ALA A 97 -11.72 -6.34 -7.53
C ALA A 97 -11.63 -7.57 -6.61
N ASP A 98 -10.49 -8.26 -6.61
CA ASP A 98 -10.25 -9.39 -5.72
C ASP A 98 -10.27 -8.99 -4.24
N ALA A 99 -9.60 -7.90 -3.82
CA ALA A 99 -9.56 -7.47 -2.43
C ALA A 99 -10.92 -6.96 -1.93
N ALA A 100 -11.70 -6.30 -2.79
CA ALA A 100 -13.09 -5.97 -2.51
C ALA A 100 -13.97 -7.25 -2.41
N LEU A 101 -13.71 -8.27 -3.25
CA LEU A 101 -14.35 -9.59 -3.16
C LEU A 101 -13.95 -10.37 -1.88
N LEU A 102 -12.81 -10.04 -1.26
CA LEU A 102 -12.39 -10.63 0.01
C LEU A 102 -13.10 -10.02 1.24
N LEU A 103 -13.91 -8.96 1.05
CA LEU A 103 -14.50 -8.18 2.12
C LEU A 103 -16.02 -8.08 1.99
N ASN A 104 -16.75 -8.54 3.01
CA ASN A 104 -18.17 -8.28 3.17
C ASN A 104 -18.40 -7.16 4.19
N GLY A 105 -19.42 -6.33 3.98
CA GLY A 105 -19.86 -5.34 4.96
C GLY A 105 -18.94 -4.10 5.06
N ARG A 106 -18.87 -3.49 6.25
CA ARG A 106 -18.27 -2.15 6.49
C ARG A 106 -16.78 -2.06 6.10
N THR A 107 -16.02 -3.13 6.32
CA THR A 107 -14.59 -3.22 5.96
C THR A 107 -14.35 -3.06 4.47
N GLY A 108 -15.25 -3.57 3.61
CA GLY A 108 -15.16 -3.40 2.17
C GLY A 108 -15.37 -1.94 1.73
N GLY A 109 -16.31 -1.24 2.39
CA GLY A 109 -16.56 0.19 2.14
C GLY A 109 -15.35 1.06 2.50
N ALA A 110 -14.74 0.82 3.66
CA ALA A 110 -13.56 1.53 4.12
C ALA A 110 -12.33 1.30 3.20
N LEU A 111 -12.06 0.05 2.81
CA LEU A 111 -10.97 -0.23 1.87
C LEU A 111 -11.25 0.43 0.51
N SER A 112 -12.49 0.39 0.02
CA SER A 112 -12.88 1.07 -1.22
C SER A 112 -12.63 2.57 -1.16
N ALA A 113 -12.94 3.23 -0.03
CA ALA A 113 -12.65 4.65 0.16
C ALA A 113 -11.15 4.96 0.14
N ILE A 114 -10.32 4.12 0.77
CA ILE A 114 -8.86 4.25 0.72
C ILE A 114 -8.33 4.06 -0.71
N LEU A 115 -8.87 3.10 -1.45
CA LEU A 115 -8.49 2.85 -2.83
C LEU A 115 -8.91 4.02 -3.74
N ALA A 116 -10.10 4.58 -3.55
CA ALA A 116 -10.52 5.79 -4.27
C ALA A 116 -9.59 6.97 -3.97
N ALA A 117 -9.14 7.13 -2.72
CA ALA A 117 -8.16 8.15 -2.34
C ALA A 117 -6.78 7.93 -2.99
N SER A 118 -6.47 6.72 -3.46
CA SER A 118 -5.21 6.41 -4.15
C SER A 118 -5.17 6.82 -5.63
N THR A 119 -6.27 7.36 -6.18
CA THR A 119 -6.37 7.79 -7.59
C THR A 119 -5.19 8.65 -8.08
N PRO A 120 -4.63 9.61 -7.31
CA PRO A 120 -3.46 10.39 -7.76
C PRO A 120 -2.20 9.56 -8.03
N PHE A 121 -2.14 8.32 -7.55
CA PHE A 121 -1.04 7.40 -7.82
C PHE A 121 -1.26 6.50 -9.04
N ALA A 122 -2.34 6.68 -9.82
CA ALA A 122 -2.64 5.84 -10.98
C ALA A 122 -1.49 5.75 -12.01
N THR A 123 -0.68 6.81 -12.11
CA THR A 123 0.48 6.91 -13.02
C THR A 123 1.83 6.83 -12.30
N TRP A 124 1.85 6.66 -10.97
CA TRP A 124 3.11 6.54 -10.22
C TRP A 124 3.78 5.22 -10.55
N SER A 125 5.11 5.12 -10.56
CA SER A 125 5.76 3.81 -10.68
C SER A 125 6.95 3.67 -9.75
N VAL A 126 7.08 2.49 -9.14
CA VAL A 126 8.28 2.13 -8.39
C VAL A 126 9.54 2.17 -9.27
N HIS A 127 9.38 2.01 -10.59
CA HIS A 127 10.47 2.03 -11.56
C HIS A 127 10.99 3.44 -11.86
N ASP A 128 10.25 4.48 -11.50
CA ASP A 128 10.70 5.88 -11.64
C ASP A 128 11.95 6.19 -10.81
N ARG A 129 12.29 5.31 -9.84
CA ARG A 129 13.56 5.34 -9.11
C ARG A 129 14.81 5.24 -9.99
N TYR A 130 14.67 4.73 -11.21
CA TYR A 130 15.75 4.61 -12.19
C TYR A 130 15.71 5.72 -13.24
N SER A 131 14.68 6.56 -13.22
CA SER A 131 14.55 7.74 -14.06
C SER A 131 15.38 8.89 -13.50
N ASP A 132 15.71 9.87 -14.34
CA ASP A 132 16.45 11.07 -13.92
C ASP A 132 15.57 12.12 -13.20
N GLY A 133 14.27 11.84 -13.05
CA GLY A 133 13.29 12.69 -12.40
C GLY A 133 12.79 13.87 -13.23
N SER A 134 13.24 14.02 -14.49
CA SER A 134 12.85 15.14 -15.35
C SER A 134 11.37 15.15 -15.75
N SER A 135 10.70 13.99 -15.69
CA SER A 135 9.28 13.82 -15.97
C SER A 135 8.36 14.13 -14.77
N VAL A 136 8.92 14.43 -13.59
CA VAL A 136 8.12 14.65 -12.38
C VAL A 136 7.49 16.04 -12.40
N ILE A 137 6.17 16.07 -12.25
CA ILE A 137 5.37 17.30 -12.27
C ILE A 137 4.99 17.66 -10.84
N GLU A 138 5.33 18.88 -10.40
CA GLU A 138 5.06 19.34 -9.02
C GLU A 138 3.59 19.21 -8.62
N ALA A 139 2.66 19.50 -9.53
CA ALA A 139 1.23 19.37 -9.30
C ALA A 139 0.83 17.92 -8.94
N ASP A 140 1.44 16.93 -9.59
CA ASP A 140 1.18 15.51 -9.31
C ASP A 140 1.75 15.11 -7.95
N VAL A 141 2.96 15.57 -7.62
CA VAL A 141 3.58 15.30 -6.31
C VAL A 141 2.74 15.92 -5.18
N ARG A 142 2.21 17.13 -5.37
CA ARG A 142 1.30 17.77 -4.40
C ARG A 142 -0.01 16.99 -4.22
N ALA A 143 -0.59 16.51 -5.32
CA ALA A 143 -1.80 15.67 -5.26
C ALA A 143 -1.54 14.34 -4.53
N ARG A 144 -0.39 13.71 -4.81
CA ARG A 144 0.04 12.46 -4.16
C ARG A 144 0.40 12.65 -2.69
N ARG A 145 0.96 13.80 -2.30
CA ARG A 145 1.13 14.17 -0.89
C ARG A 145 -0.21 14.19 -0.16
N ALA A 146 -1.19 14.95 -0.68
CA ALA A 146 -2.51 15.06 -0.06
C ALA A 146 -3.21 13.69 0.05
N ALA A 147 -3.11 12.86 -0.99
CA ALA A 147 -3.62 11.48 -0.96
C ALA A 147 -2.88 10.62 0.08
N SER A 148 -1.55 10.74 0.18
CA SER A 148 -0.75 10.00 1.17
C SER A 148 -1.14 10.39 2.60
N GLU A 149 -1.30 11.69 2.89
CA GLU A 149 -1.76 12.19 4.19
C GLU A 149 -3.14 11.61 4.57
N LEU A 150 -4.09 11.62 3.65
CA LEU A 150 -5.42 11.05 3.86
C LEU A 150 -5.36 9.53 4.13
N ILE A 151 -4.65 8.78 3.29
CA ILE A 151 -4.56 7.32 3.40
C ILE A 151 -3.85 6.91 4.69
N LEU A 152 -2.80 7.62 5.09
CA LEU A 152 -2.10 7.34 6.34
C LEU A 152 -2.94 7.70 7.57
N GLY A 153 -3.74 8.76 7.53
CA GLY A 153 -4.70 9.05 8.59
C GLY A 153 -5.75 7.96 8.75
N LEU A 154 -6.28 7.44 7.63
CA LEU A 154 -7.21 6.30 7.64
C LEU A 154 -6.55 5.01 8.13
N HIS A 155 -5.30 4.76 7.73
CA HIS A 155 -4.50 3.63 8.19
C HIS A 155 -4.25 3.70 9.70
N GLU A 156 -3.77 4.82 10.21
CA GLU A 156 -3.55 5.04 11.64
C GLU A 156 -4.85 4.85 12.44
N ARG A 157 -5.95 5.42 11.96
CA ARG A 157 -7.25 5.25 12.60
C ARG A 157 -7.67 3.79 12.68
N ALA A 158 -7.50 3.02 11.61
CA ALA A 158 -7.80 1.60 11.59
C ALA A 158 -6.89 0.79 12.52
N LEU A 159 -5.64 1.20 12.72
CA LEU A 159 -4.74 0.56 13.70
C LEU A 159 -5.18 0.84 15.14
N ILE A 160 -5.61 2.07 15.44
CA ILE A 160 -6.10 2.48 16.76
C ILE A 160 -7.41 1.76 17.10
N ASP A 161 -8.34 1.73 16.15
CA ASP A 161 -9.67 1.13 16.36
C ASP A 161 -9.65 -0.40 16.33
N GLY A 162 -8.56 -1.01 15.83
CA GLY A 162 -8.44 -2.45 15.65
C GLY A 162 -9.38 -3.03 14.61
N VAL A 163 -10.00 -2.17 13.80
CA VAL A 163 -10.93 -2.52 12.73
C VAL A 163 -10.80 -1.50 11.61
N LEU A 164 -10.99 -1.95 10.38
CA LEU A 164 -11.12 -1.07 9.23
C LEU A 164 -12.61 -0.74 9.02
N THR A 165 -12.99 0.51 9.29
CA THR A 165 -14.37 1.06 9.22
C THR A 165 -14.43 2.38 8.49
#